data_AF-A0A3M0M6H3-F1
#
_entry.id   AF-A0A3M0M6H3-F1
#
_cell.length_a   1.000
_cell.length_b   1.000
_cell.length_c   1.000
_cell.angle_alpha   90.00
_cell.angle_beta   90.00
_cell.angle_gamma   90.00
#
_symmetry.space_group_name_H-M   'P 1'
#
loop_
_entity.id
_entity.type
_entity.pdbx_description
1 polymer ?
#
loop_
_entity_poly.entity_id
_entity_poly.type
_entity_poly.pdbx_seq_one_letter_code
_entity_poly.pdbx_strand_id
1 'polypeptide(L)' 'MRLFGVIAFTASGLLLLLFVLNLMLAANGGALFGTSVEVLTLFAASALFGLGTLIREARSRS' A
#
# COMPACT_ATOMS: atom_id res chain seq x y z
N MET A 1 -16.74 -13.80 0.26
CA MET A 1 -16.25 -12.43 0.54
C MET A 1 -14.80 -12.34 1.08
N ARG A 2 -14.08 -13.42 1.43
CA ARG A 2 -12.69 -13.36 1.94
C ARG A 2 -11.68 -12.70 0.97
N LEU A 3 -11.93 -12.82 -0.34
CA LEU A 3 -11.10 -12.25 -1.40
C LEU A 3 -10.83 -10.75 -1.27
N PHE A 4 -11.83 -9.93 -0.92
CA PHE A 4 -11.66 -8.48 -0.86
C PHE A 4 -10.61 -8.02 0.16
N GLY A 5 -10.57 -8.66 1.34
CA GLY A 5 -9.56 -8.35 2.35
C GLY A 5 -8.16 -8.74 1.88
N VAL A 6 -8.03 -9.93 1.31
CA VAL A 6 -6.76 -10.42 0.74
C VAL A 6 -6.26 -9.49 -0.35
N ILE A 7 -7.12 -9.06 -1.28
CA ILE A 7 -6.75 -8.15 -2.36
C ILE A 7 -6.27 -6.80 -1.79
N ALA A 8 -6.96 -6.24 -0.80
CA ALA A 8 -6.57 -4.97 -0.18
C ALA A 8 -5.21 -5.06 0.56
N PHE A 9 -4.97 -6.15 1.28
CA PHE A 9 -3.67 -6.39 1.94
C PHE A 9 -2.54 -6.62 0.93
N THR A 10 -2.77 -7.40 -0.13
CA THR A 10 -1.77 -7.63 -1.17
C THR A 10 -1.46 -6.34 -1.94
N ALA A 11 -2.48 -5.56 -2.30
CA ALA A 11 -2.30 -4.28 -3.01
C ALA A 11 -1.55 -3.25 -2.16
N SER A 12 -1.89 -3.11 -0.88
CA SER A 12 -1.15 -2.22 0.03
C SER A 12 0.30 -2.66 0.22
N GLY A 13 0.56 -3.96 0.35
CA GLY A 13 1.92 -4.50 0.41
C GLY A 13 2.74 -4.22 -0.86
N LEU A 14 2.14 -4.37 -2.04
CA LEU A 14 2.80 -4.06 -3.32
C LEU A 14 3.14 -2.58 -3.46
N LEU A 15 2.22 -1.69 -3.07
CA LEU A 15 2.46 -0.24 -3.11
C LEU A 15 3.57 0.18 -2.14
N LEU A 16 3.60 -0.41 -0.95
CA LEU A 16 4.69 -0.20 0.01
C LEU A 16 6.03 -0.68 -0.55
N LEU A 17 6.05 -1.84 -1.21
CA LEU A 17 7.26 -2.39 -1.81
C LEU A 17 7.77 -1.52 -2.96
N LEU A 18 6.88 -1.01 -3.81
CA LEU A 18 7.23 -0.04 -4.85
C LEU A 18 7.81 1.25 -4.26
N PHE A 19 7.23 1.75 -3.17
CA PHE A 19 7.76 2.91 -2.47
C PHE A 19 9.17 2.64 -1.92
N VAL A 20 9.39 1.51 -1.24
CA VAL A 20 10.71 1.14 -0.70
C VAL A 20 11.74 1.01 -1.82
N LEU A 21 11.38 0.38 -2.94
CA LEU A 21 12.26 0.30 -4.12
C LEU A 21 12.61 1.68 -4.66
N ASN A 22 11.62 2.57 -4.80
CA ASN A 22 11.86 3.94 -5.26
C ASN A 22 12.80 4.69 -4.31
N LEU A 23 12.62 4.55 -3.00
CA LEU A 23 13.47 5.17 -1.99
C LEU A 23 14.92 4.66 -2.07
N MET A 24 15.11 3.35 -2.21
CA MET A 24 16.45 2.75 -2.36
C MET A 24 17.12 3.20 -3.66
N LEU A 25 16.37 3.29 -4.76
CA LEU A 25 16.90 3.77 -6.04
C LEU A 25 17.19 5.27 -6.00
N ALA A 26 16.34 6.08 -5.37
CA ALA A 26 16.54 7.51 -5.19
C ALA A 26 17.82 7.81 -4.39
N ALA A 27 18.13 7.01 -3.37
CA ALA A 27 19.39 7.11 -2.62
C ALA A 27 20.64 6.89 -3.50
N ASN A 28 20.50 6.20 -4.62
CA ASN A 28 21.56 5.96 -5.60
C ASN A 28 21.43 6.88 -6.85
N GLY A 29 20.55 7.89 -6.81
CA GLY A 29 20.33 8.84 -7.90
C GLY A 29 19.42 8.32 -9.04
N GLY A 30 18.83 7.14 -8.90
CA GLY A 30 18.01 6.47 -9.91
C GLY A 30 16.51 6.47 -9.62
N ALA A 31 15.94 7.53 -9.05
CA ALA A 31 14.52 7.56 -8.67
C ALA A 31 13.60 7.18 -9.85
N LEU A 32 12.69 6.22 -9.63
CA LEU A 32 11.73 5.76 -10.63
C LEU A 32 10.62 6.79 -10.84
N PHE A 33 10.18 7.44 -9.76
CA PHE A 33 9.13 8.47 -9.77
C PHE A 33 9.47 9.58 -8.77
N GLY A 34 8.96 10.79 -9.02
CA GLY A 34 9.17 11.95 -8.16
C GLY A 34 8.39 11.91 -6.84
N THR A 35 8.77 12.78 -5.91
CA THR A 35 8.25 12.87 -4.53
C THR A 35 6.73 12.99 -4.44
N SER A 36 6.08 13.72 -5.36
CA SER A 36 4.61 13.82 -5.38
C SER A 36 3.93 12.47 -5.60
N VAL A 37 4.52 11.59 -6.43
CA VAL A 37 3.99 10.25 -6.73
C VAL A 37 4.26 9.29 -5.57
N GLU A 38 5.39 9.43 -4.87
CA GLU A 38 5.68 8.67 -3.65
C GLU A 38 4.63 8.91 -2.56
N VAL A 39 4.30 10.18 -2.30
CA VAL A 39 3.31 10.55 -1.28
C VAL A 39 1.94 9.96 -1.61
N LEU A 40 1.52 10.01 -2.88
CA LEU A 40 0.28 9.39 -3.33
C LEU A 40 0.30 7.87 -3.20
N THR A 41 1.44 7.24 -3.48
CA THR A 41 1.63 5.79 -3.36
C THR A 41 1.51 5.34 -1.90
N LEU A 42 2.16 6.05 -0.98
CA LEU A 42 2.05 5.81 0.47
C LEU A 42 0.63 6.05 0.98
N PHE A 43 0.00 7.12 0.54
CA PHE A 43 -1.39 7.43 0.90
C PHE A 43 -2.32 6.29 0.47
N ALA A 44 -2.23 5.85 -0.79
CA ALA A 44 -3.02 4.75 -1.31
C ALA A 44 -2.76 3.42 -0.57
N ALA A 45 -1.49 3.11 -0.27
CA ALA A 45 -1.13 1.93 0.50
C ALA A 45 -1.77 1.94 1.90
N SER A 46 -1.68 3.07 2.61
CA SER A 46 -2.27 3.24 3.95
C SER A 46 -3.79 3.13 3.94
N ALA A 47 -4.46 3.73 2.94
CA ALA A 47 -5.92 3.68 2.81
C ALA A 47 -6.41 2.26 2.53
N LEU A 48 -5.76 1.54 1.61
CA LEU A 48 -6.11 0.14 1.29
C LEU A 48 -5.90 -0.79 2.49
N PHE A 49 -4.81 -0.59 3.25
CA PHE A 49 -4.57 -1.36 4.45
C PHE A 49 -5.62 -1.08 5.54
N GLY A 50 -5.97 0.19 5.75
CA GLY A 50 -7.01 0.60 6.70
C GLY A 50 -8.39 0.03 6.34
N LEU A 51 -8.79 0.14 5.08
CA LEU A 51 -10.04 -0.45 4.58
C LEU A 51 -10.05 -1.97 4.70
N GLY A 52 -8.95 -2.64 4.33
CA GLY A 52 -8.81 -4.08 4.48
C GLY A 52 -8.96 -4.54 5.93
N THR A 53 -8.39 -3.78 6.87
CA THR A 53 -8.48 -4.03 8.32
C THR A 53 -9.91 -3.82 8.84
N LEU A 54 -10.56 -2.70 8.50
CA LEU A 54 -11.95 -2.42 8.89
C LEU A 54 -12.92 -3.49 8.38
N ILE A 55 -12.77 -3.92 7.12
CA ILE A 55 -13.61 -4.96 6.51
C ILE A 55 -13.37 -6.32 7.17
N ARG A 56 -12.13 -6.61 7.61
CA ARG A 56 -11.80 -7.82 8.35
C ARG A 56 -12.41 -7.79 9.76
N GLU A 57 -12.25 -6.67 10.46
CA GLU A 57 -12.76 -6.45 11.81
C GLU A 57 -14.29 -6.54 11.85
N ALA A 58 -14.98 -5.85 10.94
CA ALA A 58 -16.44 -5.84 10.84
C ALA A 58 -17.03 -7.25 10.65
N ARG A 59 -16.30 -8.13 9.95
CA ARG A 59 -16.72 -9.53 9.75
C ARG A 59 -16.33 -10.48 10.88
N SER A 60 -15.32 -10.15 11.67
CA SER A 60 -15.00 -10.95 12.86
C SER A 60 -16.06 -10.78 13.95
N ARG A 61 -16.88 -9.73 13.89
CA ARG A 61 -17.91 -9.39 14.87
C ARG A 61 -19.33 -9.77 14.45
N SER A 62 -19.53 -10.33 13.25
CA SER A 62 -20.80 -10.90 12.76
C SER A 62 -20.75 -12.42 12.78
#